data_AF-A0A2E3PTR3-F1
#
_entry.id   AF-A0A2E3PTR3-F1
#
_cell.length_a   1.000
_cell.length_b   1.000
_cell.length_c   1.000
_cell.angle_alpha   90.00
_cell.angle_beta   90.00
_cell.angle_gamma   90.00
#
_symmetry.space_group_name_H-M   'P 1'
#
loop_
_entity.id
_entity.type
_entity.pdbx_description
1 polymer ?
#
loop_
_entity_poly.entity_id
_entity_poly.type
_entity_poly.pdbx_seq_one_letter_code
_entity_poly.pdbx_strand_id
1 'polypeptide(L)'
;MTAEALADLLRSDWDNVTAVMIDSPLENLAVFRDAVNGVSVLPGVTVDIDLMAITLGMASDKNVPISDNTVIAVITILGGDPADFNVSALADKAEDIRAAALAGHG
;
A
#
# COMPACT_ATOMS: atom_id res chain seq x y z
N MET A 1 -10.16 6.06 -3.70
CA MET A 1 -10.52 4.65 -3.92
C MET A 1 -10.15 3.90 -2.66
N THR A 2 -10.96 2.96 -2.18
CA THR A 2 -10.59 2.19 -0.98
C THR A 2 -9.58 1.10 -1.34
N ALA A 3 -8.79 0.63 -0.37
CA ALA A 3 -7.88 -0.49 -0.59
C ALA A 3 -8.64 -1.76 -0.97
N GLU A 4 -9.80 -2.01 -0.36
CA GLU A 4 -10.67 -3.14 -0.67
C GLU A 4 -11.12 -3.12 -2.15
N ALA A 5 -11.58 -1.97 -2.65
CA ALA A 5 -12.03 -1.84 -4.03
C ALA A 5 -10.88 -2.08 -5.02
N LEU A 6 -9.66 -1.62 -4.71
CA LEU A 6 -8.51 -1.92 -5.55
C LEU A 6 -8.11 -3.40 -5.48
N ALA A 7 -8.15 -4.02 -4.29
CA ALA A 7 -7.85 -5.43 -4.14
C ALA A 7 -8.77 -6.32 -4.99
N ASP A 8 -10.07 -6.01 -5.04
CA ASP A 8 -11.03 -6.72 -5.90
C ASP A 8 -10.74 -6.53 -7.39
N LEU A 9 -10.34 -5.32 -7.79
CA LEU A 9 -9.93 -5.02 -9.16
C LEU A 9 -8.65 -5.79 -9.55
N LEU A 10 -7.63 -5.80 -8.70
CA LEU A 10 -6.37 -6.52 -8.96
C LEU A 10 -6.60 -8.03 -9.14
N ARG A 11 -7.52 -8.64 -8.37
CA ARG A 11 -7.87 -10.06 -8.52
C ARG A 11 -8.63 -10.37 -9.81
N SER A 12 -9.41 -9.42 -10.31
CA SER A 12 -10.38 -9.67 -11.40
C SER A 12 -9.94 -9.13 -12.76
N ASP A 13 -9.06 -8.13 -12.79
CA ASP A 13 -8.71 -7.38 -13.99
C ASP A 13 -7.27 -6.80 -13.95
N TRP A 14 -6.30 -7.63 -13.58
CA TRP A 14 -4.90 -7.24 -13.36
C TRP A 14 -4.31 -6.37 -14.49
N ASP A 15 -4.37 -6.84 -15.75
CA ASP A 15 -3.70 -6.18 -16.88
C ASP A 15 -4.23 -4.77 -17.14
N ASN A 16 -5.55 -4.56 -17.02
CA ASN A 16 -6.14 -3.24 -17.27
C ASN A 16 -5.91 -2.28 -16.09
N VAL A 17 -5.93 -2.81 -14.86
CA VAL A 17 -5.73 -2.01 -13.64
C VAL A 17 -4.27 -1.55 -13.54
N THR A 18 -3.32 -2.46 -13.76
CA THR A 18 -1.87 -2.16 -13.72
C THR A 18 -1.44 -1.19 -14.81
N ALA A 19 -2.09 -1.18 -15.97
CA ALA A 19 -1.82 -0.24 -17.05
C ALA A 19 -2.08 1.24 -16.70
N VAL A 20 -2.88 1.51 -15.66
CA VAL A 20 -3.29 2.87 -15.27
C VAL A 20 -2.91 3.25 -13.83
N MET A 21 -2.18 2.39 -13.12
CA MET A 21 -1.68 2.64 -11.77
C MET A 21 -0.15 2.66 -11.70
N ILE A 22 0.38 3.02 -10.54
CA ILE A 22 1.81 2.89 -10.24
C ILE A 22 2.09 1.40 -10.01
N ASP A 23 2.74 0.75 -10.98
CA ASP A 23 3.11 -0.68 -10.91
C ASP A 23 4.54 -0.90 -10.35
N SER A 24 5.36 0.17 -10.26
CA SER A 24 6.70 0.07 -9.71
C SER A 24 6.69 -0.03 -8.19
N PRO A 25 7.30 -1.08 -7.58
CA PRO A 25 7.39 -1.18 -6.13
C PRO A 25 8.14 -0.01 -5.49
N LEU A 26 9.18 0.50 -6.16
CA LEU A 26 9.98 1.62 -5.66
C LEU A 26 9.21 2.95 -5.67
N GLU A 27 8.39 3.17 -6.71
CA GLU A 27 7.55 4.38 -6.80
C GLU A 27 6.44 4.33 -5.74
N ASN A 28 5.81 3.18 -5.53
CA ASN A 28 4.84 2.98 -4.46
C ASN A 28 5.47 3.24 -3.07
N LEU A 29 6.69 2.75 -2.82
CA LEU A 29 7.40 3.02 -1.57
C LEU A 29 7.70 4.53 -1.38
N ALA A 30 8.01 5.25 -2.46
CA ALA A 30 8.24 6.69 -2.40
C ALA A 30 6.96 7.45 -2.01
N VAL A 31 5.81 7.07 -2.60
CA VAL A 31 4.50 7.66 -2.23
C VAL A 31 4.15 7.29 -0.78
N PHE A 32 4.40 6.05 -0.35
CA PHE A 32 4.18 5.64 1.04
C PHE A 32 5.02 6.47 2.03
N ARG A 33 6.30 6.70 1.75
CA ARG A 33 7.17 7.58 2.56
C ARG A 33 6.58 8.97 2.72
N ASP A 34 6.08 9.55 1.63
CA ASP A 34 5.53 10.90 1.67
C ASP A 34 4.20 10.91 2.46
N ALA A 35 3.37 9.88 2.29
CA ALA A 35 2.14 9.67 3.05
C ALA A 35 2.38 9.51 4.56
N VAL A 36 3.42 8.77 4.97
CA VAL A 36 3.85 8.66 6.38
C VAL A 36 4.19 10.05 6.96
N ASN A 37 4.72 10.96 6.16
CA ASN A 37 5.00 12.34 6.56
C ASN A 37 3.77 13.27 6.45
N GLY A 38 2.59 12.72 6.17
CA GLY A 38 1.34 13.48 6.00
C GLY A 38 1.27 14.28 4.70
N VAL A 39 2.16 14.03 3.74
CA VAL A 39 2.23 14.74 2.46
C VAL A 39 1.81 13.82 1.32
N SER A 40 0.91 14.29 0.46
CA SER A 40 0.65 13.63 -0.82
C SER A 40 1.41 14.35 -1.93
N VAL A 41 2.30 13.63 -2.62
CA VAL A 41 2.95 14.12 -3.85
C VAL A 41 2.04 14.01 -5.07
N LEU A 42 0.91 13.30 -4.95
CA LEU A 42 -0.05 13.09 -6.02
C LEU A 42 -1.08 14.24 -6.04
N PRO A 43 -1.19 15.00 -7.15
CA PRO A 43 -2.13 16.11 -7.24
C PRO A 43 -3.57 15.67 -7.01
N GLY A 44 -4.28 16.34 -6.09
CA GLY A 44 -5.70 16.07 -5.81
C GLY A 44 -5.97 14.81 -4.99
N VAL A 45 -4.94 14.12 -4.50
CA VAL A 45 -5.07 12.95 -3.62
C VAL A 45 -4.76 13.35 -2.19
N THR A 46 -5.66 13.02 -1.27
CA THR A 46 -5.45 13.20 0.18
C THR A 46 -4.77 11.96 0.76
N VAL A 47 -3.89 12.18 1.74
CA VAL A 47 -3.32 11.07 2.50
C VAL A 47 -4.41 10.49 3.41
N ASP A 48 -4.73 9.23 3.21
CA ASP A 48 -5.58 8.43 4.08
C ASP A 48 -5.02 7.01 4.24
N ILE A 49 -5.63 6.22 5.11
CA ILE A 49 -5.19 4.85 5.40
C ILE A 49 -5.27 3.94 4.16
N ASP A 50 -6.19 4.22 3.22
CA ASP A 50 -6.33 3.41 2.02
C ASP A 50 -5.18 3.69 1.04
N LEU A 51 -4.79 4.95 0.83
CA LEU A 51 -3.60 5.31 0.05
C LEU A 51 -2.33 4.67 0.64
N MET A 52 -2.18 4.75 1.96
CA MET A 52 -1.05 4.13 2.66
C MET A 52 -1.03 2.60 2.49
N ALA A 53 -2.18 1.94 2.61
CA ALA A 53 -2.30 0.50 2.44
C ALA A 53 -2.02 0.06 1.00
N ILE A 54 -2.56 0.78 0.01
CA ILE A 54 -2.34 0.52 -1.42
C ILE A 54 -0.85 0.61 -1.75
N THR A 55 -0.21 1.70 -1.34
CA THR A 55 1.21 1.95 -1.65
C THR A 55 2.12 0.96 -0.92
N LEU A 56 1.85 0.64 0.35
CA LEU A 56 2.63 -0.39 1.05
C LEU A 56 2.42 -1.79 0.45
N GLY A 57 1.19 -2.16 0.14
CA GLY A 57 0.85 -3.46 -0.43
C GLY A 57 1.48 -3.69 -1.80
N MET A 58 1.41 -2.70 -2.69
CA MET A 58 2.02 -2.75 -4.04
C MET A 58 3.55 -2.64 -4.00
N ALA A 59 4.13 -2.01 -2.97
CA ALA A 59 5.58 -1.96 -2.78
C ALA A 59 6.17 -3.25 -2.22
N SER A 60 5.35 -4.09 -1.59
CA SER A 60 5.82 -5.26 -0.84
C SER A 60 6.15 -6.45 -1.74
N ASP A 61 7.01 -7.34 -1.25
CA ASP A 61 7.25 -8.63 -1.89
C ASP A 61 5.94 -9.45 -1.89
N LYS A 62 5.50 -9.86 -3.08
CA LYS A 62 4.25 -10.62 -3.26
C LYS A 62 4.28 -12.03 -2.66
N ASN A 63 5.36 -12.48 -2.05
CA ASN A 63 5.46 -13.78 -1.39
C ASN A 63 5.66 -13.68 0.13
N VAL A 64 5.73 -12.46 0.68
CA VAL A 64 5.96 -12.23 2.11
C VAL A 64 4.76 -11.49 2.70
N PRO A 65 4.00 -12.12 3.62
CA PRO A 65 2.86 -11.46 4.25
C PRO A 65 3.24 -10.18 4.99
N ILE A 66 2.37 -9.19 4.91
CA ILE A 66 2.48 -7.94 5.68
C ILE A 66 1.84 -8.16 7.05
N SER A 67 2.57 -7.78 8.10
CA SER A 67 2.12 -7.88 9.49
C SER A 67 2.22 -6.51 10.17
N ASP A 68 1.64 -6.38 11.36
CA ASP A 68 1.82 -5.21 12.23
C ASP A 68 3.30 -4.87 12.43
N ASN A 69 4.15 -5.89 12.64
CA ASN A 69 5.59 -5.71 12.78
C ASN A 69 6.25 -5.15 11.51
N THR A 70 5.77 -5.56 10.32
CA THR A 70 6.21 -5.02 9.04
C THR A 70 5.86 -3.53 8.95
N VAL A 71 4.62 -3.17 9.26
CA VAL A 71 4.15 -1.78 9.25
C VAL A 71 4.94 -0.91 10.23
N ILE A 72 5.09 -1.37 11.48
CA ILE A 72 5.90 -0.68 12.52
C ILE A 72 7.32 -0.47 12.02
N ALA A 73 7.97 -1.52 11.51
CA ALA A 73 9.35 -1.44 11.05
C ALA A 73 9.50 -0.44 9.90
N VAL A 74 8.64 -0.51 8.87
CA VAL A 74 8.73 0.38 7.71
C VAL A 74 8.45 1.83 8.10
N ILE A 75 7.40 2.11 8.89
CA ILE A 75 7.12 3.47 9.37
C ILE A 75 8.31 4.03 10.15
N THR A 76 8.88 3.24 11.05
CA THR A 76 10.06 3.62 11.84
C THR A 76 11.27 3.92 10.95
N ILE A 77 11.55 3.06 9.95
CA ILE A 77 12.65 3.24 9.00
C ILE A 77 12.49 4.54 8.21
N LEU A 78 11.25 4.89 7.84
CA LEU A 78 10.93 6.09 7.08
C LEU A 78 10.83 7.36 7.95
N GLY A 79 11.09 7.24 9.26
CA GLY A 79 11.16 8.36 10.19
C GLY A 79 9.82 8.80 10.78
N GLY A 80 8.75 8.03 10.58
CA GLY A 80 7.47 8.25 11.26
C GLY A 80 7.42 7.60 12.64
N ASP A 81 6.51 8.07 13.50
CA ASP A 81 6.18 7.42 14.77
C ASP A 81 5.00 6.45 14.56
N PRO A 82 5.17 5.12 14.70
CA PRO A 82 4.08 4.16 14.57
C PRO A 82 2.86 4.44 15.46
N ALA A 83 3.04 5.16 16.58
CA ALA A 83 1.95 5.53 17.48
C ALA A 83 0.92 6.49 16.85
N ASP A 84 1.31 7.20 15.78
CA ASP A 84 0.42 8.13 15.06
C ASP A 84 -0.51 7.41 14.07
N PHE A 85 -0.37 6.09 13.90
CA PHE A 85 -1.09 5.30 12.90
C PHE A 85 -1.90 4.19 13.54
N ASN A 86 -3.02 3.83 12.89
CA ASN A 86 -3.71 2.58 13.19
C ASN A 86 -2.99 1.42 12.49
N VAL A 87 -1.91 0.95 13.13
CA VAL A 87 -1.00 -0.09 12.59
C VAL A 87 -1.75 -1.34 12.14
N SER A 88 -2.62 -1.88 12.99
CA SER A 88 -3.35 -3.13 12.68
C SER A 88 -4.25 -2.96 11.46
N ALA A 89 -5.02 -1.86 11.40
CA ALA A 89 -5.87 -1.61 10.22
C ALA A 89 -5.06 -1.38 8.94
N LEU A 90 -3.89 -0.74 9.03
CA LEU A 90 -3.00 -0.53 7.90
C LEU A 90 -2.38 -1.86 7.44
N ALA A 91 -1.98 -2.73 8.36
CA ALA A 91 -1.42 -4.04 8.04
C ALA A 91 -2.44 -4.92 7.33
N ASP A 92 -3.67 -5.02 7.87
CA ASP A 92 -4.75 -5.82 7.28
C ASP A 92 -5.05 -5.38 5.84
N LYS A 93 -5.25 -4.07 5.62
CA LYS A 93 -5.54 -3.52 4.29
C LYS A 93 -4.38 -3.67 3.32
N ALA A 94 -3.14 -3.50 3.78
CA ALA A 94 -1.97 -3.65 2.92
C ALA A 94 -1.76 -5.12 2.52
N GLU A 95 -2.01 -6.06 3.44
CA GLU A 95 -1.97 -7.49 3.14
C GLU A 95 -3.05 -7.89 2.14
N ASP A 96 -4.26 -7.33 2.23
CA ASP A 96 -5.31 -7.57 1.24
C ASP A 96 -4.87 -7.17 -0.18
N ILE A 97 -4.19 -6.01 -0.30
CA ILE A 97 -3.61 -5.54 -1.56
C ILE A 97 -2.49 -6.48 -2.03
N ARG A 98 -1.53 -6.83 -1.16
CA ARG A 98 -0.42 -7.73 -1.51
C ARG A 98 -0.92 -9.10 -1.96
N ALA A 99 -1.91 -9.66 -1.26
CA ALA A 99 -2.53 -10.94 -1.60
C ALA A 99 -3.31 -10.87 -2.91
N ALA A 100 -4.05 -9.78 -3.15
CA ALA A 100 -4.72 -9.52 -4.42
C ALA A 100 -3.71 -9.42 -5.58
N ALA A 101 -2.59 -8.73 -5.36
CA ALA A 101 -1.56 -8.60 -6.36
C ALA A 101 -0.88 -9.94 -6.69
N LEU A 102 -0.63 -10.78 -5.69
CA LEU A 102 -0.17 -12.15 -5.93
C LEU A 102 -1.16 -12.95 -6.78
N ALA A 103 -2.46 -12.88 -6.44
CA ALA A 103 -3.49 -13.62 -7.15
C ALA A 103 -3.71 -13.14 -8.59
N GLY A 104 -3.64 -11.83 -8.83
CA GLY A 104 -3.83 -11.24 -10.15
C GLY A 104 -2.62 -11.38 -11.08
N HIS A 105 -1.41 -11.25 -10.54
CA HIS A 105 -0.17 -11.30 -11.32
C HIS A 105 0.19 -12.72 -11.81
N GLY A 106 -0.26 -13.78 -11.11
CA GLY A 106 0.21 -15.15 -11.31
C GLY A 106 1.45 -15.45 -10.49
#